data_AF-A0A209A9Q0-F1
#
_entry.id   AF-A0A209A9Q0-F1
#
_cell.length_a   1.000
_cell.length_b   1.000
_cell.length_c   1.000
_cell.angle_alpha   90.00
_cell.angle_beta   90.00
_cell.angle_gamma   90.00
#
_symmetry.space_group_name_H-M   'P 1'
#
loop_
_entity.id
_entity.type
_entity.pdbx_description
1 polymer ?
#
loop_
_entity_poly.entity_id
_entity_poly.type
_entity_poly.pdbx_seq_one_letter_code
_entity_poly.pdbx_strand_id
1 'polypeptide(L)' 'MTTIYVQFSDATKTVIVSLFGNPQDPEHYPYQGTVEDSDPRYAVFWNALPENVKSWWPTPTIVN' A
#
# COMPACT_ATOMS: atom_id res chain seq x y z
N MET A 1 -7.74 5.68 -10.99
CA MET A 1 -7.20 4.37 -10.57
C MET A 1 -5.70 4.48 -10.68
N THR A 2 -5.06 4.57 -9.53
CA THR A 2 -3.62 4.71 -9.40
C THR A 2 -3.10 3.43 -8.75
N THR A 3 -2.24 2.72 -9.46
CA THR A 3 -1.59 1.51 -8.94
C THR A 3 -0.49 1.88 -7.95
N ILE A 4 -0.51 1.23 -6.79
CA ILE A 4 0.44 1.43 -5.69
C ILE A 4 1.13 0.09 -5.40
N TYR A 5 2.47 0.09 -5.34
CA TYR A 5 3.24 -1.09 -4.97
C TYR A 5 3.30 -1.21 -3.45
N VAL A 6 3.07 -2.41 -2.93
CA VAL A 6 2.95 -2.64 -1.49
C VAL A 6 3.67 -3.90 -1.05
N GLN A 7 4.03 -3.94 0.23
CA GLN A 7 4.37 -5.17 0.93
C GLN A 7 3.20 -5.58 1.83
N PHE A 8 2.88 -6.86 1.85
CA PHE A 8 1.96 -7.45 2.81
C PHE A 8 2.71 -8.10 3.98
N SER A 9 2.05 -8.23 5.13
CA SER A 9 2.62 -8.88 6.32
C SER A 9 3.00 -10.33 6.11
N ASP A 10 2.24 -11.03 5.25
CA ASP A 10 2.38 -12.46 4.99
C ASP A 10 1.73 -12.85 3.64
N ALA A 11 1.80 -14.14 3.31
CA ALA A 11 1.29 -14.69 2.06
C ALA A 11 -0.23 -14.59 1.86
N THR A 12 -1.03 -14.31 2.92
CA THR A 12 -2.49 -14.11 2.80
C THR A 12 -2.83 -12.77 2.14
N LYS A 13 -1.88 -11.83 2.12
CA LYS A 13 -2.02 -10.50 1.51
C LYS A 13 -3.18 -9.68 2.07
N THR A 14 -3.47 -9.80 3.36
CA THR A 14 -4.60 -9.12 4.00
C THR A 14 -4.23 -7.78 4.64
N VAL A 15 -2.99 -7.63 5.13
CA VAL A 15 -2.50 -6.41 5.80
C VAL A 15 -1.30 -5.84 5.06
N ILE A 16 -1.37 -4.56 4.69
CA ILE A 16 -0.24 -3.82 4.10
C ILE A 16 0.68 -3.34 5.22
N VAL A 17 1.99 -3.47 5.03
CA VAL A 17 3.02 -3.05 5.99
C VAL A 17 4.04 -2.06 5.41
N SER A 18 4.07 -1.89 4.09
CA SER A 18 4.94 -0.91 3.43
C SER A 18 4.35 -0.50 2.07
N LEU A 19 4.70 0.71 1.62
CA LEU A 19 4.41 1.23 0.29
C LEU A 19 5.72 1.48 -0.46
N PHE A 20 5.73 1.24 -1.78
CA PHE A 20 6.89 1.42 -2.63
C PHE A 20 6.54 2.23 -3.90
N GLY A 21 7.54 2.93 -4.44
CA GLY A 21 7.41 3.64 -5.71
C GLY A 21 7.53 2.72 -6.94
N ASN A 22 8.04 1.50 -6.76
CA ASN A 22 8.27 0.50 -7.80
C ASN A 22 8.34 -0.92 -7.18
N PRO A 23 8.39 -1.99 -7.99
CA PRO A 23 8.65 -3.34 -7.50
C PRO A 23 9.99 -3.41 -6.75
N GLN A 24 10.04 -4.15 -5.63
CA GLN A 24 11.26 -4.41 -4.88
C GLN A 24 11.74 -5.86 -5.08
N ASP A 25 12.97 -6.13 -4.65
CA ASP A 25 13.51 -7.50 -4.61
C ASP A 25 12.66 -8.40 -3.67
N PRO A 26 12.05 -9.48 -4.19
CA PRO A 26 11.21 -10.37 -3.38
C PRO A 26 11.99 -11.20 -2.35
N GLU A 27 13.31 -11.35 -2.48
CA GLU A 27 14.12 -12.02 -1.45
C GLU A 27 14.29 -11.15 -0.21
N HIS A 28 14.32 -9.82 -0.37
CA HIS A 28 14.45 -8.88 0.74
C HIS A 28 13.10 -8.40 1.28
N TYR A 29 12.13 -8.16 0.39
CA TYR A 29 10.77 -7.77 0.73
C TYR A 29 9.79 -8.84 0.25
N PRO A 30 9.50 -9.87 1.06
CA PRO A 30 8.57 -10.91 0.65
C PRO A 30 7.11 -10.39 0.64
N TYR A 31 6.24 -11.16 -0.01
CA TYR A 31 4.78 -10.90 -0.05
C TYR A 31 4.43 -9.54 -0.65
N GLN A 32 5.06 -9.19 -1.76
CA GLN A 32 4.71 -7.98 -2.49
C GLN A 32 3.47 -8.15 -3.37
N GLY A 33 2.92 -7.01 -3.79
CA GLY A 33 1.90 -6.93 -4.82
C GLY A 33 1.59 -5.49 -5.17
N THR A 34 0.50 -5.32 -5.93
CA THR A 34 -0.06 -4.01 -6.24
C THR A 34 -1.48 -3.94 -5.75
N VAL A 35 -1.89 -2.74 -5.33
CA VAL A 35 -3.27 -2.39 -5.00
C VAL A 35 -3.64 -1.10 -5.72
N GLU A 36 -4.92 -0.81 -5.84
CA GLU A 36 -5.41 0.46 -6.37
C GLU A 36 -5.70 1.44 -5.22
N ASP A 37 -5.78 2.73 -5.53
CA ASP A 37 -6.11 3.80 -4.58
C ASP A 37 -7.51 3.65 -3.94
N SER A 38 -8.38 2.83 -4.52
CA SER A 38 -9.68 2.46 -3.96
C SER A 38 -9.65 1.25 -3.03
N ASP A 39 -8.49 0.59 -2.84
CA ASP A 39 -8.38 -0.60 -2.01
C ASP A 39 -8.55 -0.25 -0.52
N PRO A 40 -9.46 -0.92 0.22
CA PRO A 40 -9.69 -0.61 1.63
C PRO A 40 -8.46 -0.88 2.51
N ARG A 41 -7.61 -1.84 2.15
CA ARG A 41 -6.36 -2.12 2.88
C ARG A 41 -5.38 -0.97 2.74
N TYR A 42 -5.34 -0.34 1.56
CA TYR A 42 -4.51 0.83 1.32
C TYR A 42 -4.97 2.00 2.18
N ALA A 43 -6.27 2.26 2.25
CA ALA A 43 -6.81 3.34 3.08
C ALA A 43 -6.51 3.17 4.58
N VAL A 44 -6.60 1.93 5.09
CA VAL A 44 -6.22 1.63 6.48
C VAL A 44 -4.76 1.99 6.74
N PHE A 45 -3.85 1.57 5.85
CA PHE A 45 -2.42 1.89 5.99
C PHE A 45 -2.15 3.39 5.84
N TRP A 46 -2.73 4.04 4.82
CA TRP A 46 -2.57 5.47 4.55
C TRP A 46 -3.04 6.34 5.72
N ASN A 47 -4.16 5.98 6.36
CA ASN A 47 -4.67 6.69 7.53
C ASN A 47 -3.72 6.66 8.74
N ALA A 48 -2.89 5.61 8.85
CA ALA A 48 -1.90 5.46 9.90
C ALA A 48 -0.57 6.19 9.62
N LEU A 49 -0.37 6.69 8.40
CA LEU A 49 0.84 7.45 8.05
C LEU A 49 0.88 8.82 8.75
N PRO A 50 2.07 9.33 9.09
CA PRO A 50 2.22 10.73 9.50
C PRO A 50 1.69 11.69 8.42
N GLU A 51 1.09 12.81 8.84
CA GLU A 51 0.49 13.79 7.92
C GLU A 51 1.46 14.30 6.85
N ASN A 52 2.73 14.51 7.19
CA ASN A 52 3.74 14.93 6.23
C ASN A 52 4.03 13.86 5.15
N VAL A 53 3.88 12.58 5.49
CA VAL A 53 4.10 11.45 4.57
C VAL A 53 2.88 11.20 3.68
N LYS A 54 1.67 11.42 4.18
CA LYS A 54 0.42 11.28 3.40
C LYS A 54 0.45 12.05 2.09
N SER A 55 1.05 13.25 2.09
CA SER A 55 1.18 14.11 0.90
C SER A 55 2.03 13.51 -0.23
N TRP A 56 2.82 12.47 0.04
CA TRP A 56 3.66 11.80 -0.96
C TRP A 56 2.93 10.67 -1.68
N TRP A 57 1.75 10.27 -1.20
CA TRP A 57 1.00 9.13 -1.71
C TRP A 57 -0.39 9.55 -2.20
N PRO A 58 -0.98 8.82 -3.17
CA PRO A 58 -2.33 9.09 -3.63
C PRO A 58 -3.35 9.06 -2.49
N THR A 59 -4.23 10.05 -2.37
CA THR A 59 -5.32 10.00 -1.39
C THR A 59 -6.25 8.82 -1.70
N PRO A 60 -6.60 7.97 -0.72
CA PRO A 60 -7.53 6.87 -0.96
C PRO A 60 -8.88 7.35 -1.49
N THR A 61 -9.41 6.64 -2.48
CA THR A 61 -10.67 7.01 -3.17
C THR A 61 -11.82 6.06 -2.83
N ILE A 62 -11.78 5.40 -1.66
CA ILE A 62 -12.76 4.36 -1.28
C ILE A 62 -14.17 4.80 -1.70
N VAL A 63 -14.73 4.03 -2.63
CA VAL A 63 -16.10 4.23 -3.08
C VAL A 63 -16.97 3.60 -2.00
N ASN A 64 -17.70 4.43 -1.26
CA ASN A 64 -18.76 3.98 -0.36
C ASN A 64 -19.82 3.18 -1.11
#